data_AF-A0A5S3YMM1-F1
#
_entry.id   AF-A0A5S3YMM1-F1
#
_cell.length_a   1.000
_cell.length_b   1.000
_cell.length_c   1.000
_cell.angle_alpha   90.00
_cell.angle_beta   90.00
_cell.angle_gamma   90.00
#
_symmetry.space_group_name_H-M   'P 1'
#
loop_
_entity.id
_entity.type
_entity.pdbx_description
1 polymer ?
#
loop_
_entity_poly.entity_id
_entity_poly.type
_entity_poly.pdbx_seq_one_letter_code
_entity_poly.pdbx_strand_id
1 'polypeptide(L)'
;QSWQDIFKTFEGATMRTYSDTEIHENLKQHFKTETKTGFSYSKADRLFRFFRMLKHEGWDEVKSTTPEKTFYRNIKELTEVVPKAYLQNLQATASNVVPLIRFVNVDFEKPHTENSQEP
;
A
#
# COMPACT_ATOMS: atom_id res chain seq x y z
N GLN A 1 -3.33 24.60 3.14
CA GLN A 1 -3.58 23.43 2.27
C GLN A 1 -4.97 22.92 2.60
N SER A 2 -5.80 22.71 1.58
CA SER A 2 -7.22 22.42 1.73
C SER A 2 -7.40 20.92 1.93
N TRP A 3 -8.25 20.52 2.88
CA TRP A 3 -8.67 19.13 3.08
C TRP A 3 -9.19 18.47 1.79
N GLN A 4 -9.65 19.28 0.82
CA GLN A 4 -10.07 18.87 -0.52
C GLN A 4 -8.93 18.22 -1.32
N ASP A 5 -7.68 18.71 -1.21
CA ASP A 5 -6.53 18.15 -1.94
C ASP A 5 -6.16 16.76 -1.39
N ILE A 6 -6.36 16.58 -0.08
CA ILE A 6 -6.16 15.31 0.63
C ILE A 6 -7.19 14.30 0.11
N PHE A 7 -8.48 14.65 0.11
CA PHE A 7 -9.53 13.76 -0.43
C PHE A 7 -9.36 13.45 -1.90
N LYS A 8 -9.00 14.41 -2.74
CA LYS A 8 -8.75 14.18 -4.18
C LYS A 8 -7.58 13.22 -4.44
N THR A 9 -6.58 13.22 -3.54
CA THR A 9 -5.46 12.25 -3.58
C THR A 9 -5.91 10.84 -3.18
N PHE A 10 -6.94 10.72 -2.34
CA PHE A 10 -7.49 9.45 -1.85
C PHE A 10 -8.68 8.91 -2.68
N GLU A 11 -9.47 9.76 -3.34
CA GLU A 11 -10.61 9.40 -4.18
C GLU A 11 -10.19 8.55 -5.40
N GLY A 12 -8.98 8.80 -5.94
CA GLY A 12 -8.39 7.96 -6.99
C GLY A 12 -7.66 6.72 -6.48
N ALA A 13 -7.41 6.64 -5.18
CA ALA A 13 -6.67 5.56 -4.55
C ALA A 13 -7.65 4.60 -3.86
N THR A 14 -8.42 3.84 -4.65
CA THR A 14 -9.03 2.61 -4.12
C THR A 14 -7.90 1.76 -3.57
N MET A 15 -7.71 1.78 -2.25
CA MET A 15 -6.63 1.05 -1.60
C MET A 15 -6.98 -0.43 -1.65
N ARG A 16 -6.68 -1.07 -2.79
CA ARG A 16 -6.72 -2.52 -2.91
C ARG A 16 -5.77 -3.06 -1.85
N THR A 17 -6.30 -3.89 -0.95
CA THR A 17 -5.46 -4.66 -0.03
C THR A 17 -4.64 -5.62 -0.89
N TYR A 18 -3.38 -5.30 -1.14
CA TYR A 18 -2.51 -6.18 -1.91
C TYR A 18 -2.08 -7.36 -1.03
N SER A 19 -2.26 -8.57 -1.54
CA SER A 19 -1.66 -9.76 -0.94
C SER A 19 -0.13 -9.70 -1.02
N ASP A 20 0.56 -10.38 -0.09
CA ASP A 20 2.02 -10.43 -0.09
C ASP A 20 2.57 -10.99 -1.42
N THR A 21 1.84 -11.92 -2.04
CA THR A 21 2.16 -12.48 -3.35
C THR A 21 2.08 -11.43 -4.45
N GLU A 22 1.01 -10.65 -4.51
CA GLU A 22 0.86 -9.57 -5.51
C GLU A 22 1.93 -8.51 -5.34
N ILE A 23 2.30 -8.15 -4.09
CA ILE A 23 3.39 -7.20 -3.84
C ILE A 23 4.72 -7.78 -4.35
N HIS A 24 4.99 -9.06 -4.09
CA HIS A 24 6.22 -9.69 -4.57
C HIS A 24 6.29 -9.75 -6.10
N GLU A 25 5.18 -10.10 -6.75
CA GLU A 25 5.09 -10.16 -8.21
C GLU A 25 5.24 -8.77 -8.83
N ASN A 26 4.57 -7.76 -8.29
CA ASN A 26 4.69 -6.38 -8.76
C ASN A 26 6.12 -5.86 -8.61
N LEU A 27 6.79 -6.16 -7.48
CA LEU A 27 8.21 -5.84 -7.29
C LEU A 27 9.10 -6.56 -8.30
N LYS A 28 8.82 -7.83 -8.61
CA LYS A 28 9.56 -8.61 -9.61
C LYS A 28 9.40 -8.04 -11.01
N GLN A 29 8.20 -7.65 -11.40
CA GLN A 29 7.95 -7.05 -12.71
C GLN A 29 8.64 -5.69 -12.84
N HIS A 30 8.56 -4.84 -11.81
CA HIS A 30 9.12 -3.48 -11.84
C HIS A 30 10.65 -3.46 -11.77
N PHE A 31 11.26 -4.28 -10.90
CA PHE A 31 12.72 -4.31 -10.70
C PHE A 31 13.42 -5.45 -11.46
N LYS A 32 12.76 -6.02 -12.47
CA LYS A 32 13.34 -7.03 -13.36
C LYS A 32 14.56 -6.47 -14.07
N THR A 33 15.69 -7.14 -13.96
CA THR A 33 16.92 -6.75 -14.65
C THR A 33 17.34 -7.83 -15.64
N GLU A 34 17.55 -7.47 -16.90
CA GLU A 34 18.05 -8.40 -17.91
C GLU A 34 19.53 -8.71 -17.68
N THR A 35 19.89 -9.98 -17.79
CA THR A 35 21.25 -10.48 -17.65
C THR A 35 21.62 -11.32 -18.88
N LYS A 36 22.92 -11.63 -19.03
CA LYS A 36 23.41 -12.44 -20.16
C LYS A 36 22.77 -13.82 -20.26
N THR A 37 22.19 -14.33 -19.17
CA THR A 37 21.61 -15.68 -19.08
C THR A 37 20.11 -15.69 -18.79
N GLY A 38 19.46 -14.52 -18.75
CA GLY A 38 18.03 -14.42 -18.47
C GLY A 38 17.67 -13.15 -17.68
N PHE A 39 16.93 -13.32 -16.59
CA PHE A 39 16.47 -12.20 -15.76
C PHE A 39 16.89 -12.37 -14.30
N SER A 40 17.31 -11.27 -13.69
CA SER A 40 17.57 -11.16 -12.26
C SER A 40 16.43 -10.44 -11.55
N TYR A 41 16.04 -11.01 -10.42
CA TYR A 41 15.03 -10.48 -9.50
C TYR A 41 15.62 -10.11 -8.14
N SER A 42 16.96 -10.09 -8.00
CA SER A 42 17.62 -9.90 -6.70
C SER A 42 17.22 -8.59 -6.01
N LYS A 43 17.00 -7.52 -6.78
CA LYS A 43 16.53 -6.23 -6.23
C LYS A 43 15.10 -6.35 -5.70
N ALA A 44 14.21 -6.98 -6.47
CA ALA A 44 12.82 -7.23 -6.05
C ALA A 44 12.77 -8.07 -4.77
N ASP A 45 13.56 -9.14 -4.69
CA ASP A 45 13.60 -10.02 -3.51
C ASP A 45 14.15 -9.30 -2.27
N ARG A 46 15.15 -8.44 -2.44
CA ARG A 46 15.68 -7.58 -1.36
C ARG A 46 14.61 -6.63 -0.83
N LEU A 47 13.87 -5.98 -1.73
CA LEU A 47 12.80 -5.06 -1.36
C LEU A 47 11.62 -5.78 -0.72
N PHE A 48 11.27 -6.98 -1.19
CA PHE A 48 10.21 -7.79 -0.60
C PHE A 48 10.56 -8.27 0.82
N ARG A 49 11.84 -8.60 1.08
CA ARG A 49 12.31 -8.87 2.45
C ARG A 49 12.15 -7.66 3.35
N PHE A 50 12.52 -6.47 2.87
CA PHE A 50 12.35 -5.23 3.62
C PHE A 50 10.86 -4.89 3.87
N PHE A 51 9.99 -5.12 2.89
CA PHE A 51 8.54 -5.02 3.07
C PHE A 51 8.01 -5.96 4.17
N ARG A 52 8.43 -7.23 4.17
CA ARG A 52 8.05 -8.18 5.23
C ARG A 52 8.56 -7.73 6.60
N MET A 53 9.77 -7.18 6.67
CA MET A 53 10.32 -6.60 7.90
C MET A 53 9.42 -5.48 8.43
N LEU A 54 9.01 -4.53 7.58
CA LEU A 54 8.07 -3.46 7.94
C LEU A 54 6.72 -4.01 8.42
N LYS A 55 6.23 -5.10 7.82
CA LYS A 55 4.97 -5.75 8.19
C LYS A 55 5.05 -6.46 9.55
N HIS A 56 6.16 -7.13 9.85
CA HIS A 56 6.32 -7.94 11.06
C HIS A 56 6.83 -7.13 12.25
N GLU A 57 7.82 -6.28 12.06
CA GLU A 57 8.49 -5.51 13.13
C GLU A 57 7.87 -4.13 13.33
N GLY A 58 7.25 -3.58 12.27
CA GLY A 58 6.64 -2.26 12.30
C GLY A 58 7.55 -1.16 11.78
N TRP A 59 6.95 -0.02 11.44
CA TRP A 59 7.66 1.09 10.79
C TRP A 59 8.76 1.67 11.67
N ASP A 60 8.45 1.96 12.94
CA ASP A 60 9.37 2.65 13.86
C ASP A 60 10.54 1.77 14.25
N GLU A 61 10.32 0.47 14.47
CA GLU A 61 11.37 -0.50 14.80
C GLU A 61 12.32 -0.71 13.62
N VAL A 62 11.79 -0.87 12.41
CA VAL A 62 12.63 -0.99 11.21
C VAL A 62 13.43 0.29 10.96
N LYS A 63 12.84 1.46 11.25
CA LYS A 63 13.53 2.75 11.11
C LYS A 63 14.64 2.94 12.14
N SER A 64 14.47 2.44 13.37
CA SER A 64 15.48 2.54 14.44
C SER A 64 16.65 1.58 14.23
N THR A 65 16.38 0.37 13.71
CA THR A 65 17.37 -0.71 13.54
C THR A 65 18.09 -0.67 12.18
N THR A 66 17.52 -0.01 11.17
CA THR A 66 18.13 0.12 9.84
C THR A 66 18.90 1.44 9.71
N PRO A 67 20.13 1.45 9.14
CA PRO A 67 20.83 2.70 8.84
C PRO A 67 19.96 3.66 8.02
N GLU A 68 19.87 4.92 8.46
CA GLU A 68 18.93 5.92 7.95
C GLU A 68 18.93 6.04 6.41
N LYS A 69 20.12 6.11 5.81
CA LYS A 69 20.30 6.16 4.34
C LYS A 69 19.72 4.92 3.65
N THR A 70 19.89 3.75 4.25
CA THR A 70 19.36 2.49 3.70
C THR A 70 17.85 2.43 3.85
N PHE A 71 17.31 2.84 5.00
CA PHE A 71 15.87 2.90 5.25
C PHE A 71 15.16 3.76 4.20
N TYR A 72 15.56 5.03 4.06
CA TYR A 72 14.90 5.94 3.13
C TYR A 72 15.10 5.55 1.66
N ARG A 73 16.25 4.97 1.30
CA ARG A 73 16.45 4.42 -0.05
C ARG A 73 15.47 3.28 -0.32
N ASN A 74 15.32 2.33 0.61
CA ASN A 74 14.42 1.20 0.43
C ASN A 74 12.96 1.63 0.42
N ILE A 75 12.57 2.61 1.25
CA ILE A 75 11.23 3.20 1.21
C ILE A 75 10.99 3.87 -0.14
N LYS A 76 11.93 4.67 -0.65
CA LYS A 76 11.81 5.30 -1.96
C LYS A 76 11.58 4.26 -3.06
N GLU A 77 12.39 3.21 -3.07
CA GLU A 77 12.25 2.13 -4.06
C GLU A 77 10.93 1.36 -3.89
N LEU A 78 10.50 1.05 -2.66
CA LEU A 78 9.19 0.42 -2.43
C LEU A 78 8.03 1.32 -2.88
N THR A 79 8.15 2.64 -2.72
CA THR A 79 7.08 3.58 -3.10
C THR A 79 6.84 3.72 -4.59
N GLU A 80 7.73 3.17 -5.43
CA GLU A 80 7.50 3.06 -6.87
C GLU A 80 6.42 2.02 -7.20
N VAL A 81 6.18 1.06 -6.29
CA VAL A 81 5.26 -0.07 -6.48
C VAL A 81 4.12 -0.07 -5.45
N VAL A 82 4.40 0.34 -4.21
CA VAL A 82 3.47 0.27 -3.08
C VAL A 82 3.27 1.67 -2.47
N PRO A 83 2.04 2.19 -2.34
CA PRO A 83 1.82 3.52 -1.76
C PRO A 83 2.44 3.68 -0.37
N LYS A 84 3.12 4.81 -0.12
CA LYS A 84 3.76 5.08 1.18
C LYS A 84 2.79 5.00 2.35
N ALA A 85 1.57 5.49 2.17
CA ALA A 85 0.51 5.43 3.16
C ALA A 85 0.17 3.98 3.54
N TYR A 86 0.21 3.04 2.58
CA TYR A 86 0.04 1.63 2.88
C TYR A 86 1.19 1.10 3.74
N LEU A 87 2.44 1.42 3.39
CA LEU A 87 3.64 1.01 4.14
C LEU A 87 3.65 1.52 5.59
N GLN A 88 3.20 2.76 5.82
CA GLN A 88 3.15 3.36 7.17
C GLN A 88 2.04 2.75 8.05
N ASN A 89 0.98 2.20 7.44
CA ASN A 89 -0.16 1.60 8.14
C ASN A 89 -0.12 0.06 8.20
N LEU A 90 0.98 -0.58 7.74
CA LEU A 90 1.12 -2.04 7.72
C LEU A 90 0.92 -2.66 9.12
N GLN A 91 1.45 -2.03 10.17
CA GLN A 91 1.31 -2.53 11.54
C GLN A 91 -0.06 -2.24 12.16
N ALA A 92 -0.71 -1.14 11.77
CA ALA A 92 -2.07 -0.81 12.19
C ALA A 92 -3.12 -1.79 11.62
N THR A 93 -2.77 -2.52 10.55
CA THR A 93 -3.60 -3.60 10.01
C THR A 93 -3.39 -4.93 10.78
N ALA A 94 -2.26 -5.10 11.48
CA ALA A 94 -1.91 -6.30 12.24
C ALA A 94 -2.30 -6.22 13.73
N SER A 95 -2.35 -5.02 14.30
CA SER A 95 -2.89 -4.75 15.63
C SER A 95 -4.35 -4.33 15.49
N ASN A 96 -5.24 -4.73 16.40
CA ASN A 96 -6.68 -4.40 16.42
C ASN A 96 -6.98 -2.89 16.63
N VAL A 97 -6.19 -2.00 16.05
CA VAL A 97 -6.45 -0.57 15.99
C VAL A 97 -7.31 -0.33 14.76
N VAL A 98 -8.58 -0.03 14.99
CA VAL A 98 -9.55 0.33 13.96
C VAL A 98 -8.89 1.31 12.98
N PRO A 99 -8.74 0.96 11.69
CA PRO A 99 -8.34 1.93 10.69
C PRO A 99 -9.37 3.05 10.74
N LEU A 100 -8.95 4.29 10.99
CA LEU A 100 -9.81 5.48 10.86
C LEU A 100 -10.14 5.77 9.38
N ILE A 101 -10.30 4.73 8.57
CA ILE A 101 -11.00 4.78 7.30
C ILE A 101 -12.38 4.23 7.62
N ARG A 102 -13.30 5.14 8.01
CA ARG A 102 -14.73 4.80 8.00
C ARG A 102 -15.09 4.47 6.55
N PHE A 103 -15.08 3.19 6.22
CA PHE A 103 -15.74 2.64 5.06
C PHE A 103 -17.22 2.98 5.19
N VAL A 104 -17.67 4.02 4.49
CA VAL A 104 -19.07 4.07 4.09
C VAL A 104 -19.07 3.56 2.65
N ASN A 105 -19.24 2.25 2.48
CA ASN A 105 -19.74 1.74 1.21
C ASN A 105 -21.17 2.27 1.09
N VAL A 106 -21.33 3.44 0.47
CA VAL A 106 -22.62 3.82 -0.09
C VAL A 106 -22.63 3.26 -1.50
N ASP A 107 -23.22 2.08 -1.67
CA ASP A 107 -23.65 1.62 -2.99
C ASP A 107 -24.69 2.63 -3.49
N PHE A 108 -24.25 3.56 -4.34
CA PHE A 108 -25.15 4.40 -5.15
C PHE A 108 -25.61 3.69 -6.42
N GLU A 109 -25.61 2.35 -6.44
CA GLU A 109 -26.26 1.57 -7.49
C GLU A 109 -27.73 1.33 -7.17
N LYS A 110 -28.46 2.42 -6.98
CA LYS A 110 -29.87 2.51 -7.38
C LYS A 110 -30.16 3.97 -7.72
N PRO A 111 -30.45 4.31 -8.99
CA PRO A 111 -31.02 5.62 -9.29
C PRO A 111 -32.32 5.77 -8.50
N HIS A 112 -32.53 6.97 -7.96
CA HIS A 112 -33.79 7.36 -7.34
C HIS A 112 -34.93 7.14 -8.34
N THR A 113 -35.64 6.02 -8.22
CA THR A 113 -36.96 5.88 -8.82
C THR A 113 -37.97 6.19 -7.74
N GLU A 114 -38.32 7.47 -7.69
CA GLU A 114 -39.57 8.01 -7.19
C GLU A 114 -40.74 7.06 -7.52
N ASN A 115 -41.45 6.60 -6.49
CA ASN A 115 -42.81 6.09 -6.58
C ASN A 115 -43.44 6.12 -5.18
N SER A 116 -44.03 7.27 -4.84
CA SER A 116 -44.93 7.43 -3.69
C SER A 116 -46.22 6.66 -3.91
N GLN A 117 -46.56 5.69 -3.07
CA GLN A 117 -47.97 5.34 -2.77
C GLN A 117 -48.03 4.72 -1.35
N GLU A 118 -48.64 5.45 -0.41
CA GLU A 118 -49.23 4.92 0.82
C GLU A 118 -50.43 4.02 0.49
N PRO A 119 -50.72 3.04 1.35
CA PRO A 119 -52.05 2.96 1.94
C PRO A 119 -52.07 3.00 3.47
#